data_AF-A0A7J9J7Z0-F1
#
_entry.id   AF-A0A7J9J7Z0-F1
#
_cell.length_a   1.000
_cell.length_b   1.000
_cell.length_c   1.000
_cell.angle_alpha   90.00
_cell.angle_beta   90.00
_cell.angle_gamma   90.00
#
_symmetry.space_group_name_H-M   'P 1'
#
loop_
_entity.id
_entity.type
_entity.pdbx_description
1 polymer ?
#
loop_
_entity_poly.entity_id
_entity_poly.type
_entity_poly.pdbx_seq_one_letter_code
_entity_poly.pdbx_strand_id
1 'polypeptide(L)'
;MSVMGISLDTLRPEPCVEGYSTPGGYSCKAVHPIALAKVMSIAKMMKSEFNDKDYSLSGIGGVETGGDAAEFILLGANTVQVCTGVMMHGYGLVKKLCEELKDFMKKHNFKSIEDFRGVSLQYFTTHTDLVRRQQEAIRERKAIKKGLQSDKEWTGDGFVKETESM
;
A
#
# COMPACT_ATOMS: atom_id res chain seq x y z
N MET A 1 18.63 0.03 -10.53
CA MET A 1 19.17 -0.41 -11.83
C MET A 1 18.71 -1.84 -12.05
N SER A 2 18.22 -2.17 -13.24
CA SER A 2 17.68 -3.48 -13.58
C SER A 2 18.18 -3.93 -14.96
N VAL A 3 18.32 -5.24 -15.13
CA VAL A 3 18.53 -5.88 -16.44
C VAL A 3 17.15 -6.27 -16.96
N MET A 4 16.77 -5.78 -18.14
CA MET A 4 15.40 -5.95 -18.65
C MET A 4 15.18 -7.33 -19.27
N GLY A 5 16.20 -7.87 -19.93
CA GLY A 5 16.14 -9.18 -20.54
C GLY A 5 17.48 -9.60 -21.14
N ILE A 6 17.58 -10.89 -21.48
CA ILE A 6 18.66 -11.48 -22.26
C ILE A 6 18.02 -12.22 -23.43
N SER A 7 18.47 -11.92 -24.65
CA SER A 7 18.07 -12.66 -25.84
C SER A 7 18.63 -14.09 -25.76
N LEU A 8 17.75 -15.10 -25.85
CA LEU A 8 18.17 -16.51 -25.76
C LEU A 8 18.88 -17.00 -27.02
N ASP A 9 18.63 -16.35 -28.17
CA ASP A 9 19.28 -16.71 -29.44
C ASP A 9 20.69 -16.13 -29.55
N THR A 10 20.89 -14.89 -29.08
CA THR A 10 22.17 -14.17 -29.23
C THR A 10 23.00 -14.12 -27.94
N LEU A 11 22.41 -14.51 -26.80
CA LEU A 11 22.96 -14.38 -25.45
C LEU A 11 23.29 -12.94 -25.04
N ARG A 12 22.83 -11.94 -25.80
CA ARG A 12 23.09 -10.52 -25.54
C ARG A 12 21.99 -9.90 -24.65
N PRO A 13 22.34 -8.92 -23.81
CA PRO A 13 21.37 -8.17 -23.03
C PRO A 13 20.49 -7.28 -23.91
N GLU A 14 19.24 -7.09 -23.48
CA GLU A 14 18.26 -6.21 -24.13
C GLU A 14 17.89 -5.03 -23.23
N PRO A 15 17.75 -3.80 -23.77
CA PRO A 15 18.04 -3.40 -25.16
C PRO A 15 19.56 -3.40 -25.45
N CYS A 16 19.93 -3.55 -26.72
CA CYS A 16 21.32 -3.67 -27.16
C CYS A 16 21.72 -2.49 -28.06
N VAL A 17 22.86 -1.86 -27.79
CA VAL A 17 23.48 -0.79 -28.58
C VAL A 17 24.87 -1.26 -28.99
N GLU A 18 25.10 -1.40 -30.30
CA GLU A 18 26.38 -1.90 -30.86
C GLU A 18 26.89 -3.22 -30.23
N GLY A 19 25.98 -4.11 -29.82
CA GLY A 19 26.33 -5.39 -29.19
C GLY A 19 26.46 -5.35 -27.66
N TYR A 20 26.30 -4.18 -27.04
CA TYR A 20 26.48 -3.97 -25.60
C TYR A 20 25.22 -3.38 -24.95
N SER A 21 25.15 -3.45 -23.62
CA SER A 21 24.10 -2.83 -22.82
C SER A 21 24.62 -2.48 -21.44
N THR A 22 23.85 -1.71 -20.69
CA THR A 22 24.09 -1.39 -19.28
C THR A 22 22.77 -1.52 -18.51
N PRO A 23 22.78 -1.93 -17.23
CA PRO A 23 21.58 -1.93 -16.42
C PRO A 23 20.88 -0.56 -16.46
N GLY A 24 19.55 -0.57 -16.63
CA GLY A 24 18.75 0.63 -16.81
C GLY A 24 17.76 0.90 -15.68
N GLY A 25 16.98 1.97 -15.84
CA GLY A 25 15.78 2.19 -15.03
C GLY A 25 14.62 1.33 -15.55
N TYR A 26 13.91 0.68 -14.64
CA TYR A 26 12.60 0.10 -14.92
C TYR A 26 11.53 1.01 -14.33
N SER A 27 10.36 1.05 -14.97
CA SER A 27 9.25 1.94 -14.61
C SER A 27 7.92 1.21 -14.74
N CYS A 28 6.81 1.94 -14.93
CA CYS A 28 5.47 1.36 -15.05
C CYS A 28 4.95 0.70 -13.76
N LYS A 29 3.84 -0.06 -13.86
CA LYS A 29 3.18 -0.75 -12.75
C LYS A 29 4.10 -1.61 -11.89
N ALA A 30 5.17 -2.16 -12.47
CA ALA A 30 6.13 -2.99 -11.76
C ALA A 30 6.82 -2.25 -10.59
N VAL A 31 7.04 -0.93 -10.70
CA VAL A 31 7.67 -0.15 -9.62
C VAL A 31 6.68 0.35 -8.56
N HIS A 32 5.38 0.25 -8.81
CA HIS A 32 4.36 0.90 -7.98
C HIS A 32 4.43 0.53 -6.49
N PRO A 33 4.43 -0.76 -6.08
CA PRO A 33 4.53 -1.12 -4.65
C PRO A 33 5.84 -0.67 -4.00
N ILE A 34 6.93 -0.60 -4.77
CA ILE A 34 8.23 -0.12 -4.28
C ILE A 34 8.17 1.40 -4.03
N ALA A 35 7.57 2.13 -4.97
CA ALA A 35 7.36 3.57 -4.84
C ALA A 35 6.45 3.92 -3.65
N LEU A 36 5.34 3.21 -3.48
CA LEU A 36 4.45 3.36 -2.31
C LEU A 36 5.21 3.14 -1.00
N ALA A 37 6.00 2.06 -0.91
CA ALA A 37 6.80 1.78 0.28
C ALA A 37 7.79 2.92 0.61
N LYS A 38 8.45 3.49 -0.41
CA LYS A 38 9.37 4.60 -0.22
C LYS A 38 8.67 5.90 0.19
N VAL A 39 7.54 6.23 -0.44
CA VAL A 39 6.73 7.39 -0.07
C VAL A 39 6.24 7.26 1.37
N MET A 40 5.74 6.09 1.77
CA MET A 40 5.34 5.81 3.15
C MET A 40 6.50 6.02 4.15
N SER A 41 7.69 5.48 3.87
CA SER A 41 8.85 5.64 4.74
C SER A 41 9.28 7.10 4.87
N ILE A 42 9.32 7.84 3.76
CA ILE A 42 9.69 9.26 3.76
C ILE A 42 8.65 10.08 4.51
N ALA A 43 7.35 9.88 4.25
CA ALA A 43 6.29 10.60 4.94
C ALA A 43 6.27 10.32 6.45
N LYS A 44 6.55 9.09 6.88
CA LYS A 44 6.73 8.76 8.31
C LYS A 44 7.89 9.53 8.92
N MET A 45 9.05 9.50 8.28
CA MET A 45 10.24 10.20 8.75
C MET A 45 10.00 11.73 8.79
N MET A 46 9.38 12.30 7.75
CA MET A 46 8.99 13.71 7.74
C MET A 46 8.09 14.09 8.92
N LYS A 47 7.18 13.20 9.33
CA LYS A 47 6.28 13.44 10.46
C LYS A 47 6.95 13.25 11.83
N SER A 48 7.89 12.32 11.96
CA SER A 48 8.52 12.00 13.25
C SER A 48 9.77 12.83 13.55
N GLU A 49 10.53 13.21 12.52
CA GLU A 49 11.84 13.84 12.67
C GLU A 49 11.88 15.28 12.17
N PHE A 50 10.90 15.69 11.35
CA PHE A 50 10.82 17.02 10.76
C PHE A 50 9.46 17.68 11.04
N ASN A 51 9.34 18.97 10.75
CA ASN A 51 8.05 19.64 10.70
C ASN A 51 7.44 19.40 9.32
N ASP A 52 6.44 18.51 9.25
CA ASP A 52 5.82 18.06 7.99
C ASP A 52 5.21 19.18 7.15
N LYS A 53 4.94 20.35 7.75
CA LYS A 53 4.42 21.54 7.06
C LYS A 53 5.48 22.33 6.31
N ASP A 54 6.75 22.16 6.64
CA ASP A 54 7.85 22.93 6.04
C ASP A 54 8.39 22.26 4.76
N TYR A 55 7.94 21.03 4.48
CA TYR A 55 8.44 20.21 3.38
C TYR A 55 7.28 19.61 2.58
N SER A 56 7.50 19.40 1.28
CA SER A 56 6.55 18.74 0.39
C SER A 56 7.12 17.45 -0.18
N LEU A 57 6.29 16.41 -0.23
CA LEU A 57 6.60 15.12 -0.82
C LEU A 57 5.89 14.95 -2.17
N SER A 58 6.63 14.63 -3.22
CA SER A 58 6.07 14.30 -4.54
C SER A 58 6.25 12.81 -4.80
N GLY A 59 5.13 12.09 -4.96
CA GLY A 59 5.12 10.66 -5.24
C GLY A 59 5.20 10.37 -6.74
N ILE A 60 5.97 9.35 -7.12
CA ILE A 60 6.08 8.88 -8.51
C ILE A 60 6.34 7.38 -8.54
N GLY A 61 5.73 6.68 -9.50
CA GLY A 61 6.05 5.29 -9.83
C GLY A 61 4.80 4.50 -10.17
N GLY A 62 4.63 4.11 -11.44
CA GLY A 62 3.55 3.22 -11.88
C GLY A 62 2.12 3.74 -11.76
N VAL A 63 1.92 5.05 -11.83
CA VAL A 63 0.59 5.68 -11.80
C VAL A 63 -0.08 5.62 -13.17
N GLU A 64 -1.23 4.98 -13.25
CA GLU A 64 -2.03 4.85 -14.48
C GLU A 64 -3.54 5.06 -14.25
N THR A 65 -3.98 5.17 -12.99
CA THR A 65 -5.37 5.39 -12.58
C THR A 65 -5.43 6.42 -11.45
N GLY A 66 -6.60 7.06 -11.26
CA GLY A 66 -6.83 7.96 -10.13
C GLY A 66 -6.78 7.23 -8.78
N GLY A 67 -7.05 5.92 -8.78
CA GLY A 67 -6.84 5.05 -7.62
C GLY A 67 -5.37 4.98 -7.21
N ASP A 68 -4.46 4.75 -8.16
CA ASP A 68 -3.02 4.75 -7.89
C ASP A 68 -2.55 6.10 -7.32
N ALA A 69 -3.10 7.21 -7.84
CA ALA A 69 -2.80 8.54 -7.32
C ALA A 69 -3.32 8.73 -5.88
N ALA A 70 -4.52 8.22 -5.59
CA ALA A 70 -5.09 8.25 -4.25
C ALA A 70 -4.22 7.47 -3.24
N GLU A 71 -3.63 6.33 -3.65
CA GLU A 71 -2.72 5.57 -2.79
C GLU A 71 -1.49 6.39 -2.38
N PHE A 72 -0.84 7.10 -3.31
CA PHE A 72 0.28 7.97 -2.98
C PHE A 72 -0.10 9.09 -2.00
N ILE A 73 -1.26 9.71 -2.18
CA ILE A 73 -1.73 10.78 -1.30
C ILE A 73 -2.08 10.23 0.09
N LEU A 74 -2.76 9.09 0.16
CA LEU A 74 -3.05 8.38 1.42
C LEU A 74 -1.78 8.05 2.21
N LEU A 75 -0.65 7.88 1.53
CA LEU A 75 0.68 7.66 2.12
C LEU A 75 1.45 8.95 2.42
N GLY A 76 0.88 10.12 2.16
CA GLY A 76 1.44 11.42 2.56
C GLY A 76 1.99 12.28 1.43
N ALA A 77 1.86 11.87 0.17
CA ALA A 77 2.30 12.71 -0.95
C ALA A 77 1.43 13.97 -1.11
N ASN A 78 2.06 15.13 -1.32
CA ASN A 78 1.38 16.39 -1.66
C ASN A 78 1.02 16.44 -3.15
N THR A 79 1.87 15.85 -4.01
CA THR A 79 1.65 15.77 -5.45
C THR A 79 2.00 14.38 -5.98
N VAL A 80 1.41 14.02 -7.11
CA VAL A 80 1.65 12.73 -7.79
C VAL A 80 2.09 13.00 -9.22
N GLN A 81 3.24 12.43 -9.61
CA GLN A 81 3.79 12.56 -10.95
C GLN A 81 3.47 11.32 -11.80
N VAL A 82 3.37 11.53 -13.11
CA VAL A 82 3.05 10.48 -14.08
C VAL A 82 4.00 10.61 -15.27
N CYS A 83 4.65 9.49 -15.63
CA CYS A 83 5.55 9.40 -16.79
C CYS A 83 5.07 8.30 -17.74
N THR A 84 5.33 7.03 -17.40
CA THR A 84 5.01 5.88 -18.26
C THR A 84 3.52 5.79 -18.62
N GLY A 85 2.61 6.09 -17.67
CA GLY A 85 1.17 6.08 -17.97
C GLY A 85 0.79 7.04 -19.10
N VAL A 86 1.36 8.26 -19.12
CA VAL A 86 1.14 9.22 -20.20
C VAL A 86 1.81 8.77 -21.50
N MET A 87 3.00 8.15 -21.43
CA MET A 87 3.66 7.59 -22.61
C MET A 87 2.81 6.48 -23.28
N MET A 88 2.11 5.67 -22.48
CA MET A 88 1.30 4.54 -22.95
C MET A 88 -0.11 4.95 -23.42
N HIS A 89 -0.73 5.93 -22.75
CA HIS A 89 -2.15 6.27 -22.93
C HIS A 89 -2.40 7.69 -23.47
N GLY A 90 -1.34 8.47 -23.67
CA GLY A 90 -1.41 9.87 -24.11
C GLY A 90 -1.83 10.83 -22.99
N TYR A 91 -1.76 12.13 -23.28
CA TYR A 91 -2.07 13.19 -22.31
C TYR A 91 -3.52 13.18 -21.81
N GLY A 92 -4.45 12.59 -22.57
CA GLY A 92 -5.85 12.43 -22.17
C GLY A 92 -6.02 11.64 -20.87
N LEU A 93 -5.02 10.82 -20.50
CA LEU A 93 -4.98 10.11 -19.23
C LEU A 93 -5.17 11.04 -18.03
N VAL A 94 -4.58 12.25 -18.05
CA VAL A 94 -4.62 13.18 -16.92
C VAL A 94 -6.06 13.52 -16.52
N LYS A 95 -6.96 13.70 -17.51
CA LYS A 95 -8.37 13.97 -17.24
C LYS A 95 -9.03 12.80 -16.50
N LYS A 96 -8.78 11.58 -16.95
CA LYS A 96 -9.28 10.35 -16.32
C LYS A 96 -8.77 10.20 -14.88
N LEU A 97 -7.48 10.46 -14.63
CA LEU A 97 -6.90 10.44 -13.28
C LEU A 97 -7.64 11.41 -12.34
N CYS A 98 -7.90 12.64 -12.80
CA CYS A 98 -8.61 13.63 -12.01
C CYS A 98 -10.07 13.26 -11.73
N GLU A 99 -10.76 12.65 -12.69
CA GLU A 99 -12.15 12.17 -12.53
C GLU A 99 -12.23 11.03 -11.52
N GLU A 100 -11.40 10.00 -11.69
CA GLU A 100 -11.35 8.84 -10.78
C GLU A 100 -10.94 9.24 -9.36
N LEU A 101 -10.00 10.19 -9.20
CA LEU A 101 -9.62 10.72 -7.89
C LEU A 101 -10.79 11.47 -7.22
N LYS A 102 -11.56 12.26 -7.98
CA LYS A 102 -12.76 12.93 -7.45
C LYS A 102 -13.82 11.92 -7.03
N ASP A 103 -13.98 10.83 -7.77
CA ASP A 103 -14.94 9.78 -7.41
C ASP A 103 -14.50 9.02 -6.16
N PHE A 104 -13.21 8.77 -5.99
CA PHE A 104 -12.64 8.28 -4.73
C PHE A 104 -12.94 9.25 -3.57
N MET A 105 -12.73 10.56 -3.75
CA MET A 105 -13.02 11.56 -2.72
C MET A 105 -14.50 11.56 -2.34
N LYS A 106 -15.42 11.52 -3.32
CA LYS A 106 -16.87 11.43 -3.07
C LYS A 106 -17.23 10.17 -2.29
N LYS A 107 -16.68 9.01 -2.68
CA LYS A 107 -16.93 7.72 -2.00
C LYS A 107 -16.62 7.77 -0.50
N HIS A 108 -15.61 8.54 -0.12
CA HIS A 108 -15.15 8.66 1.27
C HIS A 108 -15.59 9.97 1.95
N ASN A 109 -16.42 10.80 1.29
CA ASN A 109 -16.85 12.11 1.77
C ASN A 109 -15.71 13.10 2.07
N PHE A 110 -14.58 12.99 1.35
CA PHE A 110 -13.50 13.96 1.44
C PHE A 110 -13.82 15.21 0.62
N LYS A 111 -13.62 16.39 1.21
CA LYS A 111 -13.82 17.70 0.58
C LYS A 111 -12.53 18.23 -0.04
N SER A 112 -11.38 17.84 0.49
CA SER A 112 -10.07 18.29 0.04
C SER A 112 -9.04 17.15 0.02
N ILE A 113 -7.93 17.36 -0.69
CA ILE A 113 -6.78 16.45 -0.67
C ILE A 113 -6.19 16.32 0.74
N GLU A 114 -6.22 17.42 1.51
CA GLU A 114 -5.71 17.47 2.88
C GLU A 114 -6.49 16.56 3.83
N ASP A 115 -7.78 16.33 3.56
CA ASP A 115 -8.65 15.52 4.42
C ASP A 115 -8.19 14.05 4.51
N PHE A 116 -7.48 13.56 3.49
CA PHE A 116 -7.05 12.17 3.41
C PHE A 116 -5.56 11.97 3.24
N ARG A 117 -4.78 13.05 3.04
CA ARG A 117 -3.34 12.95 2.90
C ARG A 117 -2.72 12.33 4.15
N GLY A 118 -1.97 11.24 3.97
CA GLY A 118 -1.28 10.55 5.06
C GLY A 118 -2.17 9.76 6.03
N VAL A 119 -3.49 9.67 5.79
CA VAL A 119 -4.41 8.92 6.68
C VAL A 119 -3.99 7.46 6.83
N SER A 120 -3.43 6.85 5.80
CA SER A 120 -3.01 5.44 5.85
C SER A 120 -1.75 5.19 6.68
N LEU A 121 -0.97 6.24 7.01
CA LEU A 121 0.27 6.09 7.76
C LEU A 121 0.08 5.47 9.14
N GLN A 122 -1.08 5.68 9.76
CA GLN A 122 -1.42 5.17 11.09
C GLN A 122 -1.54 3.64 11.15
N TYR A 123 -1.77 2.98 10.01
CA TYR A 123 -1.97 1.53 9.95
C TYR A 123 -0.64 0.76 9.80
N PHE A 124 0.48 1.45 9.56
CA PHE A 124 1.77 0.80 9.43
C PHE A 124 2.47 0.66 10.78
N THR A 125 2.89 -0.55 11.11
CA THR A 125 3.71 -0.85 12.28
C THR A 125 4.86 -1.80 11.93
N THR A 126 5.71 -2.14 12.90
CA THR A 126 6.80 -3.10 12.74
C THR A 126 6.26 -4.53 12.77
N HIS A 127 7.00 -5.48 12.19
CA HIS A 127 6.64 -6.90 12.25
C HIS A 127 6.45 -7.39 13.69
N THR A 128 7.34 -7.01 14.60
CA THR A 128 7.27 -7.40 16.02
C THR A 128 6.01 -6.88 16.69
N ASP A 129 5.65 -5.60 16.47
CA ASP A 129 4.44 -5.02 17.04
C ASP A 129 3.17 -5.63 16.43
N LEU A 130 3.18 -5.94 15.13
CA LEU A 130 2.05 -6.57 14.45
C LEU A 130 1.75 -7.96 15.02
N VAL A 131 2.79 -8.78 15.24
CA VAL A 131 2.65 -10.11 15.86
C VAL A 131 2.07 -10.00 17.27
N ARG A 132 2.55 -9.04 18.07
CA ARG A 132 2.01 -8.78 19.41
C ARG A 132 0.53 -8.43 19.39
N ARG A 133 0.14 -7.46 18.54
CA ARG A 133 -1.28 -7.05 18.37
C ARG A 133 -2.17 -8.21 17.95
N GLN A 134 -1.66 -9.07 17.05
CA GLN A 134 -2.39 -10.27 16.62
C GLN A 134 -2.61 -11.23 17.79
N GLN A 135 -1.59 -11.48 18.61
CA GLN A 135 -1.70 -12.35 19.79
C GLN A 135 -2.69 -11.79 20.82
N GLU A 136 -2.66 -10.49 21.07
CA GLU A 136 -3.63 -9.80 21.94
C GLU A 136 -5.06 -9.95 21.44
N ALA A 137 -5.31 -9.66 20.17
CA ALA A 137 -6.63 -9.83 19.55
C ALA A 137 -7.13 -11.29 19.61
N ILE A 138 -6.24 -12.28 19.46
CA ILE A 138 -6.59 -13.69 19.62
C ILE A 138 -6.98 -14.00 21.06
N ARG A 139 -6.25 -13.48 22.06
CA ARG A 139 -6.56 -13.68 23.49
C ARG A 139 -7.92 -13.07 23.86
N GLU A 140 -8.20 -11.86 23.39
CA GLU A 140 -9.49 -11.19 23.62
C GLU A 140 -10.66 -11.97 23.00
N ARG A 141 -10.52 -12.43 21.75
CA ARG A 141 -11.53 -13.27 21.09
C ARG A 141 -11.80 -14.57 21.85
N LYS A 142 -10.76 -15.19 22.41
CA LYS A 142 -10.90 -16.39 23.26
C LYS A 142 -11.59 -16.08 24.59
N ALA A 143 -11.29 -14.94 25.21
CA ALA A 143 -11.92 -14.52 26.46
C ALA A 143 -13.41 -14.18 26.31
N ILE A 144 -13.82 -13.65 25.14
CA ILE A 144 -15.21 -13.32 24.82
C ILE A 144 -16.04 -14.57 24.49
N LYS A 145 -15.41 -15.61 23.92
CA LYS A 145 -16.09 -16.84 23.55
C LYS A 145 -16.55 -17.58 24.82
N LYS A 146 -17.81 -17.42 25.20
CA LYS A 146 -18.49 -18.29 26.18
C LYS A 146 -18.70 -19.65 25.52
N GLY A 147 -18.15 -20.69 26.16
CA GLY A 147 -18.10 -22.05 25.65
C GLY A 147 -16.78 -22.74 26.00
N LEU A 148 -16.74 -24.07 25.87
CA LEU A 148 -15.53 -24.88 26.07
C LEU A 148 -14.34 -24.35 25.24
N GLN A 149 -13.20 -24.10 25.89
CA GLN A 149 -12.02 -23.59 25.19
C GLN A 149 -11.29 -24.68 24.39
N SER A 150 -11.57 -25.94 24.69
CA SER A 150 -10.95 -27.13 24.09
C SER A 150 -11.82 -28.36 24.37
N ASP A 151 -11.87 -29.32 23.43
CA ASP A 151 -12.55 -30.61 23.60
C ASP A 151 -12.01 -31.42 24.79
N LYS A 152 -10.79 -31.11 25.26
CA LYS A 152 -10.22 -31.72 26.48
C LYS A 152 -10.87 -31.24 27.77
N GLU A 153 -11.53 -30.09 27.75
CA GLU A 153 -12.25 -29.53 28.89
C GLU A 153 -13.71 -30.02 28.91
N TRP A 154 -14.12 -30.79 27.90
CA TRP A 154 -15.48 -31.32 27.77
C TRP A 154 -15.74 -32.38 28.85
N THR A 155 -16.65 -32.06 29.76
CA THR A 155 -17.19 -33.01 30.74
C THR A 155 -18.66 -33.25 30.43
N GLY A 156 -19.15 -34.48 30.62
CA GLY A 156 -20.53 -34.86 30.29
C GLY A 156 -21.61 -34.01 30.96
N ASP A 157 -21.30 -33.42 32.12
CA ASP A 157 -22.18 -32.51 32.87
C ASP A 157 -22.21 -31.08 32.31
N GLY A 158 -21.28 -30.71 31.42
CA GLY A 158 -21.19 -29.38 30.82
C GLY A 158 -22.37 -29.03 29.90
N PHE A 159 -23.02 -30.04 29.32
CA PHE A 159 -24.18 -29.88 28.44
C PHE A 159 -25.36 -29.20 29.14
N VAL A 160 -25.63 -29.56 30.40
CA VAL A 160 -26.78 -29.06 31.18
C VAL A 160 -26.58 -27.59 31.56
N LYS A 161 -25.36 -27.19 31.92
CA LYS A 161 -25.04 -25.80 32.28
C LYS A 161 -25.03 -24.85 31.08
N GLU A 162 -24.64 -25.34 29.90
CA GLU A 162 -24.62 -24.53 28.67
C GLU A 162 -26.04 -24.25 28.14
N THR A 163 -26.94 -25.23 28.21
CA THR A 163 -28.34 -25.07 27.77
C THR A 163 -29.16 -24.14 28.67
N GLU A 164 -28.80 -24.01 29.95
CA GLU A 164 -29.43 -23.06 30.88
C GLU A 164 -28.94 -21.61 30.71
N SER A 165 -27.88 -21.39 29.92
CA SER A 165 -27.23 -20.07 29.77
C SER A 165 -27.40 -19.42 28.39
N MET A 166 -28.08 -20.10 27.45
CA MET A 166 -28.58 -19.54 26.19
C MET A 166 -29.99 -18.98 26.37
#